data_AF-A0A4Q3XY69-F1
#
_entry.id   AF-A0A4Q3XY69-F1
#
_cell.length_a   1.000
_cell.length_b   1.000
_cell.length_c   1.000
_cell.angle_alpha   90.00
_cell.angle_beta   90.00
_cell.angle_gamma   90.00
#
_symmetry.space_group_name_H-M   'P 1'
#
loop_
_entity.id
_entity.type
_entity.pdbx_description
1 polymer ?
#
loop_
_entity_poly.entity_id
_entity_poly.type
_entity_poly.pdbx_seq_one_letter_code
_entity_poly.pdbx_strand_id
1 'polypeptide(L)' 'MFVVELFLPLQTSSGAPIPAETFERIKTELTNRFGGVTTFLRSPAEGAWSYAERAFRTLKRATTDY' A
#
# COMPACT_ATOMS: atom_id res chain seq x y z
N MET A 1 -10.97 22.42 3.03
CA MET A 1 -9.83 21.72 3.66
C MET A 1 -10.02 20.24 3.42
N PHE A 2 -9.01 19.54 2.88
CA PHE A 2 -9.09 18.12 2.57
C PHE A 2 -8.09 17.38 3.44
N VAL A 3 -8.54 16.29 4.06
CA VAL A 3 -7.66 15.35 4.79
C VAL A 3 -7.46 14.15 3.90
N VAL A 4 -6.20 13.74 3.74
CA VAL A 4 -5.84 12.53 3.02
C VAL A 4 -5.38 11.50 4.04
N GLU A 5 -6.13 10.42 4.20
CA GLU A 5 -5.76 9.27 5.02
C GLU A 5 -5.22 8.14 4.14
N LEU A 6 -4.07 7.57 4.51
CA LEU A 6 -3.45 6.43 3.84
C LEU A 6 -3.32 5.26 4.81
N PHE A 7 -3.76 4.09 4.37
CA PHE A 7 -3.44 2.82 5.03
C PHE A 7 -2.25 2.17 4.32
N LEU A 8 -1.15 2.00 5.04
CA LEU A 8 0.06 1.38 4.52
C LEU A 8 0.18 -0.04 5.09
N PRO A 9 0.45 -1.05 4.24
CA PRO A 9 0.69 -2.40 4.74
C PRO A 9 1.96 -2.42 5.61
N LEU A 10 1.97 -3.26 6.64
CA LEU A 10 3.16 -3.48 7.47
C LEU A 10 4.04 -4.61 6.91
N GLN A 11 3.47 -5.44 6.04
CA GLN A 11 4.12 -6.62 5.47
C GLN A 11 3.84 -6.70 3.97
N THR A 12 4.75 -7.33 3.23
CA THR A 12 4.57 -7.68 1.82
C THR A 12 3.53 -8.79 1.66
N SER A 13 3.18 -9.11 0.41
CA SER A 13 2.31 -10.25 0.09
C SER A 13 2.89 -11.60 0.53
N SER A 14 4.20 -11.70 0.73
CA SER A 14 4.87 -12.89 1.26
C SER A 14 5.00 -12.90 2.79
N GLY A 15 4.44 -11.90 3.48
CA GLY A 15 4.50 -11.76 4.94
C GLY A 15 5.81 -11.15 5.47
N ALA A 16 6.74 -10.76 4.60
CA ALA A 16 7.98 -10.10 5.01
C ALA A 16 7.68 -8.68 5.50
N PRO A 17 8.32 -8.19 6.59
CA PRO A 17 8.10 -6.82 7.05
C PRO A 17 8.57 -5.79 6.01
N ILE A 18 7.83 -4.68 5.89
CA ILE A 18 8.27 -3.56 5.06
C ILE A 18 9.34 -2.76 5.82
N PRO A 19 10.48 -2.41 5.18
CA PRO A 19 11.53 -1.64 5.84
C PRO A 19 11.06 -0.27 6.31
N ALA A 20 11.50 0.15 7.50
CA ALA A 20 11.15 1.45 8.12
C ALA A 20 11.43 2.65 7.19
N GLU A 21 12.54 2.59 6.45
CA GLU A 21 12.97 3.60 5.48
C GLU A 21 11.91 3.90 4.41
N THR A 22 11.08 2.90 4.07
CA THR A 22 9.97 3.07 3.12
C THR A 22 8.94 4.05 3.68
N PHE A 23 8.58 3.92 4.96
CA PHE A 23 7.64 4.82 5.62
C PHE A 23 8.23 6.22 5.83
N GLU A 24 9.54 6.33 6.11
CA GLU A 24 10.21 7.64 6.22
C GLU A 24 10.22 8.39 4.88
N ARG A 25 10.47 7.69 3.77
CA ARG A 25 10.39 8.29 2.43
C ARG A 25 8.99 8.82 2.12
N ILE A 26 7.94 8.05 2.43
CA ILE A 26 6.55 8.49 2.24
C ILE A 26 6.25 9.72 3.10
N LYS A 27 6.63 9.73 4.39
CA LYS A 27 6.46 10.90 5.26
C LYS A 27 7.15 12.14 4.72
N THR A 28 8.36 11.99 4.18
CA THR A 28 9.13 13.08 3.58
C THR A 28 8.40 13.63 2.35
N GLU A 29 7.93 12.75 1.46
CA GLU A 29 7.19 13.18 0.27
C GLU A 29 5.89 13.92 0.62
N LEU A 30 5.10 13.38 1.54
CA LEU A 30 3.86 14.02 1.98
C LEU A 30 4.12 15.37 2.64
N THR A 31 5.17 15.47 3.47
CA THR A 31 5.58 16.74 4.09
C THR A 31 5.96 17.77 3.03
N ASN A 32 6.75 17.37 2.02
CA ASN A 32 7.16 18.27 0.94
C ASN A 32 5.98 18.75 0.08
N ARG A 33 4.97 17.91 -0.13
CA ARG A 33 3.81 18.24 -0.98
C ARG A 33 2.73 19.02 -0.26
N PHE A 34 2.50 18.74 1.03
CA PHE A 34 1.37 19.28 1.79
C PHE A 34 1.77 20.25 2.91
N GLY A 35 3.06 20.48 3.12
CA GLY A 35 3.58 21.37 4.17
C GLY A 35 3.55 20.76 5.58
N GLY A 36 3.14 19.50 5.71
CA GLY A 36 3.12 18.77 6.97
C GLY A 36 2.48 17.39 6.83
N VAL A 37 2.85 16.47 7.73
CA VAL A 37 2.22 15.16 7.87
C VAL A 37 2.01 14.86 9.35
N THR A 38 0.85 14.32 9.71
CA THR A 38 0.62 13.76 11.04
C THR A 38 0.51 12.26 10.91
N THR A 39 1.51 11.53 11.39
CA THR A 39 1.46 10.07 11.47
C THR A 39 0.60 9.67 12.66
N PHE A 40 -0.58 9.12 12.40
CA PHE A 40 -1.41 8.48 13.41
C PHE A 40 -1.33 6.96 13.22
N LEU A 41 -0.64 6.25 14.11
CA LEU A 41 -0.51 4.80 14.03
C LEU A 41 -1.78 4.16 14.64
N ARG A 42 -2.78 3.82 13.80
CA ARG A 42 -3.83 2.86 14.21
C ARG A 42 -3.43 1.48 13.75
N SER A 43 -3.02 0.63 14.68
CA SER A 43 -2.90 -0.80 14.46
C SER A 43 -3.78 -1.57 15.45
N PRO A 44 -4.38 -2.70 15.02
CA PRO A 44 -4.45 -3.20 13.65
C PRO A 44 -5.55 -2.49 12.83
N ALA A 45 -5.30 -2.29 11.53
CA ALA A 45 -6.34 -1.97 10.55
C ALA A 45 -6.57 -3.19 9.66
N GLU A 46 -7.81 -3.62 9.52
CA GLU A 46 -8.19 -4.71 8.62
C GLU A 46 -8.67 -4.13 7.28
N GLY A 47 -8.30 -4.78 6.17
CA GLY A 47 -8.70 -4.35 4.82
C GLY A 47 -8.94 -5.55 3.92
N ALA A 48 -9.98 -5.49 3.09
CA ALA A 48 -10.28 -6.50 2.09
C ALA A 48 -9.98 -5.95 0.68
N TRP A 49 -9.25 -6.71 -0.13
CA TRP A 49 -8.98 -6.35 -1.52
C TRP A 49 -10.07 -6.92 -2.43
N SER A 50 -10.73 -6.08 -3.22
CA SER A 50 -11.51 -6.55 -4.37
C SER A 50 -10.58 -6.60 -5.57
N TYR A 51 -10.24 -7.81 -6.02
CA TYR A 51 -9.54 -7.97 -7.28
C TYR A 51 -10.55 -7.72 -8.41
N ALA A 52 -10.39 -6.60 -9.13
CA ALA A 52 -11.15 -6.39 -10.34
C ALA A 52 -10.92 -7.57 -11.30
N GLU A 53 -12.01 -8.21 -11.72
CA GLU A 53 -12.06 -9.45 -12.52
C GLU A 53 -11.17 -9.44 -13.79
N ARG A 54 -10.80 -8.24 -14.26
CA ARG A 54 -9.90 -8.04 -15.41
C ARG A 54 -8.46 -8.46 -15.17
N ALA A 55 -7.93 -8.35 -13.94
CA ALA A 55 -6.52 -8.64 -13.69
C ALA A 55 -6.18 -10.14 -13.77
N PHE A 56 -7.14 -11.01 -13.42
CA PHE A 56 -6.92 -12.45 -13.39
C PHE A 56 -6.96 -13.13 -14.77
N ARG A 57 -7.70 -12.58 -15.74
CA ARG A 57 -7.79 -13.18 -17.09
C ARG A 57 -6.47 -13.11 -17.86
N THR A 58 -5.64 -12.10 -17.62
CA THR A 58 -4.35 -11.94 -18.30
C THR A 58 -3.31 -12.91 -17.75
N LEU A 59 -3.29 -13.15 -16.43
CA LEU A 59 -2.33 -14.05 -15.79
C LEU A 59 -2.59 -15.53 -16.10
N LYS A 60 -3.84 -15.95 -16.27
CA LYS A 60 -4.15 -17.35 -16.66
C LYS A 60 -3.78 -17.69 -18.10
N ARG A 61 -3.72 -16.70 -19.00
CA ARG A 61 -3.37 -16.94 -20.42
C ARG A 61 -1.87 -17.14 -20.63
N ALA A 62 -1.03 -16.58 -19.75
CA ALA A 62 0.42 -16.69 -19.83
C ALA A 62 0.98 -18.01 -19.26
N THR A 63 0.21 -18.78 -18.50
CA THR A 63 0.65 -20.01 -17.83
C THR A 63 0.08 -21.29 -18.45
N THR A 64 -0.69 -21.20 -19.54
CA THR A 64 -1.21 -22.38 -20.27
C THR A 64 -0.34 -22.78 -21.47
N ASP A 65 0.69 -22.00 -21.80
CA ASP A 65 1.63 -22.29 -22.90
C ASP A 65 3.00 -22.81 -22.40
N TYR A 66 2.99 -23.75 -21.44
CA TYR A 66 4.17 -24.56 -21.11
C TYR A 66 3.79 -25.97 -20.65
#